data_AF-A0A1L8SW86-F1
#
_entry.id   AF-A0A1L8SW86-F1
#
_cell.length_a   1.000
_cell.length_b   1.000
_cell.length_c   1.000
_cell.angle_alpha   90.00
_cell.angle_beta   90.00
_cell.angle_gamma   90.00
#
_symmetry.space_group_name_H-M   'P 1'
#
loop_
_entity.id
_entity.type
_entity.pdbx_description
1 polymer ?
#
loop_
_entity_poly.entity_id
_entity_poly.type
_entity_poly.pdbx_seq_one_letter_code
_entity_poly.pdbx_strand_id
1 'polypeptide(L)'
;MVKAYLGVNPTTNKQVNLQKKGFSNKKEAQLFYNRKIVEIEKNGFSSQRADTFKEVYGLWLETYKLTVKKSSYNRLKLQFKSIYFLLLVIKK
;
A
#
# COMPACT_ATOMS: atom_id res chain seq x y z
N MET A 1 -25.57 -0.76 4.52
CA MET A 1 -24.72 -1.41 3.51
C MET A 1 -24.36 -0.39 2.46
N VAL A 2 -23.13 -0.42 1.92
CA VAL A 2 -22.72 0.40 0.77
C VAL A 2 -22.36 -0.55 -0.36
N LYS A 3 -22.94 -0.32 -1.54
CA LYS A 3 -22.58 -0.95 -2.81
C LYS A 3 -22.51 0.14 -3.86
N ALA A 4 -21.36 0.34 -4.47
CA ALA A 4 -21.18 1.39 -5.48
C ALA A 4 -20.12 0.99 -6.52
N TYR A 5 -20.32 1.43 -7.75
CA TYR A 5 -19.31 1.38 -8.80
C TYR A 5 -18.39 2.58 -8.65
N LEU A 6 -17.07 2.36 -8.65
CA LEU A 6 -16.08 3.41 -8.47
C LEU A 6 -15.37 3.79 -9.77
N GLY A 7 -15.50 2.99 -10.84
CA GLY A 7 -14.86 3.24 -12.13
C GLY A 7 -14.09 2.03 -12.67
N VAL A 8 -13.37 2.25 -13.77
CA VAL A 8 -12.41 1.29 -14.34
C VAL A 8 -11.00 1.77 -14.01
N ASN A 9 -10.18 0.89 -13.45
CA ASN A 9 -8.78 1.18 -13.21
C ASN A 9 -8.04 1.26 -14.57
N PRO A 10 -7.45 2.41 -14.95
CA PRO A 10 -6.83 2.60 -16.26
C PRO A 10 -5.59 1.72 -16.48
N THR A 11 -4.94 1.28 -15.40
CA THR A 11 -3.71 0.50 -15.45
C THR A 11 -3.98 -1.01 -15.56
N THR A 12 -5.11 -1.48 -15.04
CA THR A 12 -5.47 -2.91 -15.06
C THR A 12 -6.64 -3.23 -15.98
N ASN A 13 -7.34 -2.20 -16.48
CA ASN A 13 -8.60 -2.29 -17.23
C ASN A 13 -9.70 -3.09 -16.52
N LYS A 14 -9.64 -3.19 -15.18
CA LYS A 14 -10.63 -3.90 -14.37
C LYS A 14 -11.58 -2.91 -13.69
N GLN A 15 -12.85 -3.30 -13.63
CA GLN A 15 -13.87 -2.57 -12.87
C GLN A 15 -13.58 -2.64 -11.36
N VAL A 16 -13.66 -1.48 -10.71
CA VAL A 16 -13.49 -1.33 -9.26
C VAL A 16 -14.85 -1.07 -8.63
N ASN A 17 -15.25 -1.96 -7.72
CA ASN A 17 -16.51 -1.89 -7.01
C ASN A 17 -16.27 -1.78 -5.49
N LEU A 18 -17.05 -0.94 -4.82
CA LEU A 18 -17.08 -0.84 -3.36
C LEU A 18 -18.22 -1.70 -2.82
N GLN A 19 -17.91 -2.64 -1.93
CA GLN A 19 -18.93 -3.35 -1.16
C GLN A 19 -18.52 -3.44 0.31
N LYS A 20 -19.30 -2.83 1.20
CA LYS A 20 -19.09 -2.93 2.65
C LYS A 20 -20.43 -3.03 3.39
N LYS A 21 -20.50 -3.98 4.32
CA LYS A 21 -21.63 -4.23 5.22
C LYS A 21 -21.22 -3.95 6.67
N GLY A 22 -22.19 -3.92 7.58
CA GLY A 22 -21.94 -3.76 9.03
C GLY A 22 -21.84 -2.31 9.50
N PHE A 23 -22.40 -1.34 8.77
CA PHE A 23 -22.52 0.03 9.27
C PHE A 23 -23.64 0.12 10.29
N SER A 24 -23.38 0.82 11.40
CA SER A 24 -24.34 1.00 12.48
C SER A 24 -25.43 2.00 12.09
N ASN A 25 -25.10 2.98 11.24
CA ASN A 25 -26.06 3.98 10.78
C ASN A 25 -25.81 4.41 9.31
N LYS A 26 -26.80 5.08 8.70
CA LYS A 26 -26.73 5.56 7.31
C LYS A 26 -25.64 6.61 7.10
N LYS A 27 -25.41 7.48 8.10
CA LYS A 27 -24.40 8.55 8.04
C LYS A 27 -22.99 7.98 7.92
N GLU A 28 -22.68 6.94 8.69
CA GLU A 28 -21.39 6.25 8.68
C GLU A 28 -21.14 5.56 7.34
N ALA A 29 -22.16 4.90 6.79
CA ALA A 29 -22.11 4.32 5.45
C ALA A 29 -21.79 5.39 4.39
N GLN A 30 -22.43 6.55 4.46
CA GLN A 30 -22.23 7.65 3.52
C GLN A 30 -20.87 8.32 3.70
N LEU A 31 -20.41 8.49 4.94
CA LEU A 31 -19.07 9.00 5.25
C LEU A 31 -17.99 8.07 4.70
N PHE A 32 -18.15 6.76 4.86
CA PHE A 32 -17.23 5.77 4.30
C PHE A 32 -17.18 5.85 2.77
N TYR A 33 -18.33 5.95 2.11
CA TYR A 33 -18.41 6.11 0.66
C TYR A 33 -17.68 7.38 0.20
N ASN A 34 -17.98 8.54 0.80
CA ASN A 34 -17.36 9.81 0.44
C ASN A 34 -15.83 9.78 0.64
N ARG A 35 -15.35 9.19 1.73
CA ARG A 35 -13.92 9.00 1.97
C ARG A 35 -13.26 8.17 0.86
N LYS A 36 -13.93 7.11 0.40
CA LYS A 36 -13.40 6.28 -0.69
C LYS A 36 -13.36 6.98 -2.03
N ILE A 37 -14.34 7.83 -2.34
CA ILE A 37 -14.29 8.68 -3.54
C ILE A 37 -13.09 9.63 -3.48
N VAL A 38 -12.92 10.37 -2.37
CA VAL A 38 -11.80 11.30 -2.20
C VAL A 38 -10.43 10.60 -2.25
N GLU A 39 -10.33 9.39 -1.71
CA GLU A 39 -9.10 8.58 -1.79
C GLU A 39 -8.74 8.24 -3.24
N ILE A 40 -9.72 7.87 -4.06
CA ILE A 40 -9.54 7.54 -5.48
C ILE A 40 -9.23 8.79 -6.29
N GLU A 41 -9.88 9.93 -6.02
CA GLU A 41 -9.59 11.19 -6.68
C GLU A 41 -8.15 11.67 -6.42
N LYS A 42 -7.66 11.50 -5.17
CA LYS A 42 -6.31 11.95 -4.79
C LYS A 42 -5.21 11.00 -5.23
N ASN A 43 -5.42 9.69 -5.09
CA ASN A 43 -4.36 8.68 -5.24
C ASN A 43 -4.59 7.77 -6.46
N GLY A 44 -5.65 7.99 -7.24
CA GLY A 44 -6.06 7.11 -8.33
C GLY A 44 -6.58 5.76 -7.84
N PHE A 45 -6.81 4.83 -8.78
CA PHE A 45 -7.18 3.43 -8.47
C PHE A 45 -6.01 2.59 -7.98
N SER A 46 -5.01 3.18 -7.31
CA SER A 46 -3.78 2.47 -6.98
C SER A 46 -4.10 1.31 -6.03
N SER A 47 -4.04 0.09 -6.59
CA SER A 47 -3.69 -1.10 -5.84
C SER A 47 -2.30 -0.82 -5.27
N GLN A 48 -2.05 -1.05 -3.97
CA GLN A 48 -0.73 -0.99 -3.35
C GLN A 48 0.36 -1.54 -4.30
N ARG A 49 0.92 -0.68 -5.14
CA ARG A 49 2.15 -0.92 -5.87
C ARG A 49 3.16 -0.22 -5.01
N ALA A 50 4.16 -0.98 -4.64
CA ALA A 50 5.36 -0.39 -4.09
C ALA A 50 6.01 0.41 -5.23
N ASP A 51 5.75 1.71 -5.26
CA ASP A 51 6.22 2.61 -6.31
C ASP A 51 7.68 2.99 -6.07
N THR A 52 8.16 2.85 -4.83
CA THR A 52 9.55 3.10 -4.47
C THR A 52 10.31 1.81 -4.19
N PHE A 53 11.61 1.80 -4.52
CA PHE A 53 12.52 0.70 -4.17
C PHE A 53 12.47 0.35 -2.67
N LYS A 54 12.28 1.34 -1.81
CA LYS A 54 12.14 1.15 -0.36
C LYS A 54 10.93 0.29 0.00
N GLU A 55 9.79 0.52 -0.66
CA GLU A 55 8.56 -0.24 -0.42
C GLU A 55 8.69 -1.66 -0.96
N VAL A 56 9.28 -1.84 -2.16
CA VAL A 56 9.52 -3.17 -2.75
C VAL A 56 10.45 -3.97 -1.83
N TYR A 57 11.54 -3.34 -1.39
CA TYR A 57 12.46 -3.95 -0.43
C TYR A 57 11.77 -4.30 0.89
N GLY A 58 10.89 -3.45 1.40
CA GLY A 58 10.11 -3.72 2.61
C GLY A 58 9.22 -4.95 2.47
N LEU A 59 8.49 -5.08 1.36
CA LEU A 59 7.63 -6.24 1.06
C LEU A 59 8.45 -7.53 0.93
N TRP A 60 9.58 -7.46 0.21
CA TRP A 60 10.48 -8.60 0.08
C TRP A 60 11.08 -9.01 1.44
N LEU A 61 11.45 -8.03 2.28
CA LEU A 61 12.07 -8.27 3.58
C LEU A 61 11.13 -9.02 4.55
N GLU A 62 9.82 -8.74 4.51
CA GLU A 62 8.80 -9.48 5.29
C GLU A 62 8.75 -10.95 4.88
N THR A 63 8.82 -11.24 3.58
CA THR A 63 8.82 -12.62 3.06
C THR A 63 10.15 -13.32 3.39
N TYR A 64 11.27 -12.62 3.18
CA TYR A 64 12.61 -13.15 3.42
C TYR A 64 12.83 -13.54 4.88
N LYS A 65 12.29 -12.76 5.84
CA LYS A 65 12.35 -13.05 7.28
C LYS A 65 11.87 -14.45 7.65
N LEU A 66 10.88 -14.97 6.92
CA LEU A 66 10.32 -16.30 7.17
C LEU A 66 11.23 -17.44 6.70
N THR A 67 12.14 -17.15 5.76
CA THR A 67 13.02 -18.15 5.12
C THR A 67 14.42 -18.25 5.73
N VAL A 68 14.79 -17.32 6.61
CA VAL A 68 16.17 -17.23 7.13
C VAL A 68 16.26 -17.14 8.64
N LYS A 69 17.44 -17.50 9.17
CA LYS A 69 17.76 -17.34 10.58
C LYS A 69 17.77 -15.86 10.97
N LYS A 70 17.33 -15.57 12.21
CA LYS A 70 17.26 -14.22 12.78
C LYS A 70 18.58 -13.43 12.70
N SER A 71 19.73 -14.12 12.84
CA SER A 71 21.06 -13.51 12.71
C SER A 71 21.33 -12.98 11.29
N SER A 72 20.95 -13.74 10.26
CA SER A 72 21.12 -13.36 8.86
C SER A 72 20.18 -12.21 8.48
N TYR A 73 18.94 -12.26 8.97
CA TYR A 73 17.97 -11.18 8.81
C TYR A 73 18.47 -9.84 9.39
N ASN A 74 18.98 -9.86 10.63
CA ASN A 74 19.48 -8.67 11.30
C ASN A 74 20.69 -8.06 10.58
N ARG A 75 21.64 -8.90 10.11
CA ARG A 75 22.80 -8.45 9.35
C ARG A 75 22.39 -7.73 8.06
N LEU A 76 21.47 -8.33 7.29
CA LEU A 76 20.97 -7.74 6.05
C LEU A 76 20.27 -6.39 6.29
N LYS A 77 19.43 -6.31 7.33
CA LYS A 77 18.72 -5.08 7.70
C LYS A 77 19.68 -3.94 8.06
N LEU A 78 20.77 -4.24 8.76
CA LEU A 78 21.80 -3.26 9.11
C LEU A 78 22.56 -2.78 7.87
N GLN A 79 22.97 -3.69 6.98
CA GLN A 79 23.64 -3.35 5.72
C GLN A 79 22.78 -2.44 4.85
N PHE A 80 21.49 -2.77 4.70
CA PHE A 80 20.57 -1.94 3.92
C PHE A 80 20.40 -0.54 4.50
N LYS A 81 20.29 -0.41 5.83
CA LYS A 81 20.19 0.90 6.51
C LYS A 81 21.42 1.76 6.23
N SER A 82 22.61 1.16 6.25
CA SER A 82 23.87 1.84 5.96
C SER A 82 23.94 2.32 4.51
N ILE A 83 23.62 1.46 3.54
CA ILE A 83 23.63 1.79 2.11
C ILE A 83 22.61 2.88 1.79
N TYR A 84 21.39 2.77 2.34
CA TYR A 84 20.34 3.75 2.13
C TYR A 84 20.70 5.14 2.68
N PHE A 85 21.39 5.17 3.83
CA PHE A 85 21.89 6.43 4.40
C PHE A 85 22.97 7.06 3.52
N LEU A 86 23.92 6.27 3.01
CA LEU A 86 24.93 6.73 2.05
C LEU A 86 24.32 7.30 0.78
N LEU A 87 23.34 6.63 0.19
CA LEU A 87 22.63 7.11 -1.00
C LEU A 87 21.92 8.45 -0.75
N LEU A 88 21.36 8.67 0.43
CA LEU A 88 20.73 9.94 0.80
C LEU A 88 21.74 11.08 0.98
N VAL A 89 22.93 10.78 1.50
CA VAL A 89 23.99 11.78 1.70
C VAL A 89 24.61 12.20 0.36
N ILE A 90 24.76 11.28 -0.59
CA ILE A 90 25.37 11.54 -1.91
C ILE A 90 24.42 12.27 -2.87
N LYS A 91 23.10 12.13 -2.70
CA LYS A 91 22.09 12.79 -3.54
C LYS A 91 21.72 14.22 -3.09
N LYS A 92 22.52 14.84 -2.23
CA LYS A 92 22.31 16.20 -1.70
C LYS A 92 23.44 17.11 -2.14
#